data_AF-A0A811QDX8-F1
#
_entry.id   AF-A0A811QDX8-F1
#
_cell.length_a   1.000
_cell.length_b   1.000
_cell.length_c   1.000
_cell.angle_alpha   90.00
_cell.angle_beta   90.00
_cell.angle_gamma   90.00
#
_symmetry.space_group_name_H-M   'P 1'
#
loop_
_entity.id
_entity.type
_entity.pdbx_description
1 polymer ?
#
loop_
_entity_poly.entity_id
_entity_poly.type
_entity_poly.pdbx_seq_one_letter_code
_entity_poly.pdbx_strand_id
1 'polypeptide(L)'
;MVKLTVVLLTLLAAAAAVMVTDAGATATIPAGHQQATRRSRFLLANSAVYNSPPPPYAAACSASMKSAAVCLAPGSPGPTCCGGQCVDTTASVNHCGGCNKVCKHDRSTCCGGRCVDLLSDEDNCGACGNRCNKKCSKGFCDYAL
;
A
#
# COMPACT_ATOMS: atom_id res chain seq x y z
N MET A 1 39.25 41.33 -33.59
CA MET A 1 39.27 41.53 -32.11
C MET A 1 37.88 41.82 -31.52
N VAL A 2 36.88 42.28 -32.30
CA VAL A 2 35.51 42.58 -31.81
C VAL A 2 34.59 41.34 -31.69
N LYS A 3 34.87 40.23 -32.40
CA LYS A 3 34.04 39.00 -32.32
C LYS A 3 34.27 38.17 -31.05
N LEU A 4 35.44 38.26 -30.42
CA LEU A 4 35.77 37.49 -29.22
C LEU A 4 35.19 38.12 -27.94
N THR A 5 35.09 39.46 -27.90
CA THR A 5 34.50 40.20 -26.79
C THR A 5 32.98 40.07 -26.73
N VAL A 6 32.29 39.94 -27.88
CA VAL A 6 30.83 39.71 -27.92
C VAL A 6 30.48 38.32 -27.40
N VAL A 7 31.27 37.29 -27.72
CA VAL A 7 31.05 35.92 -27.18
C VAL A 7 31.35 35.87 -25.67
N LEU A 8 32.34 36.61 -25.18
CA LEU A 8 32.64 36.68 -23.75
C LEU A 8 31.52 37.40 -22.96
N LEU A 9 30.90 38.42 -23.56
CA LEU A 9 29.78 39.15 -22.96
C LEU A 9 28.47 38.35 -22.96
N THR A 10 28.23 37.47 -23.95
CA THR A 10 27.04 36.59 -23.95
C THR A 10 27.16 35.40 -23.01
N LEU A 11 28.37 34.99 -22.61
CA LEU A 11 28.59 33.91 -21.64
C LEU A 11 28.32 34.32 -20.17
N LEU A 12 28.22 35.62 -19.88
CA LEU A 12 27.99 36.15 -18.52
C LEU A 12 26.51 36.39 -18.19
N ALA A 13 25.58 36.13 -19.12
CA ALA A 13 24.16 36.47 -18.96
C ALA A 13 23.22 35.26 -18.73
N ALA A 14 23.73 34.15 -18.20
CA ALA A 14 22.92 32.97 -17.85
C ALA A 14 23.05 32.62 -16.35
N ALA A 15 22.88 33.62 -15.48
CA ALA A 15 22.53 33.38 -14.08
C ALA A 15 21.04 33.75 -13.91
N ALA A 16 20.16 32.93 -14.52
CA ALA A 16 18.74 32.98 -14.20
C ALA A 16 18.58 32.57 -12.74
N ALA A 17 18.08 33.49 -11.93
CA ALA A 17 17.66 33.25 -10.56
C ALA A 17 16.66 32.09 -10.54
N VAL A 18 17.07 30.95 -9.97
CA VAL A 18 16.13 29.91 -9.55
C VAL A 18 15.49 30.41 -8.26
N MET A 19 14.35 31.07 -8.38
CA MET A 19 13.43 31.23 -7.25
C MET A 19 12.87 29.84 -6.93
N VAL A 20 13.46 29.17 -5.94
CA VAL A 20 12.76 28.10 -5.22
C VAL A 20 11.65 28.80 -4.45
N THR A 21 10.43 28.73 -4.95
CA THR A 21 9.27 28.98 -4.10
C THR A 21 9.16 27.77 -3.18
N ASP A 22 9.77 27.85 -2.00
CA ASP A 22 9.30 27.06 -0.87
C ASP A 22 7.85 27.50 -0.66
N ALA A 23 6.92 26.68 -1.17
CA ALA A 23 5.55 26.72 -0.73
C ALA A 23 5.64 26.50 0.77
N GLY A 24 5.44 27.58 1.54
CA GLY A 24 5.39 27.52 2.98
C GLY A 24 4.44 26.41 3.38
N ALA A 25 5.01 25.28 3.78
CA ALA A 25 4.35 24.36 4.66
C ALA A 25 4.23 25.14 5.98
N THR A 26 3.17 25.93 6.09
CA THR A 26 2.55 26.16 7.39
C THR A 26 2.27 24.77 7.93
N ALA A 27 3.21 24.27 8.74
CA ALA A 27 2.95 23.20 9.67
C ALA A 27 1.90 23.76 10.63
N THR A 28 0.64 23.68 10.21
CA THR A 28 -0.49 23.69 11.12
C THR A 28 -0.27 22.47 11.99
N ILE A 29 0.40 22.65 13.12
CA ILE A 29 0.43 21.64 14.18
C ILE A 29 -1.04 21.43 14.52
N PRO A 30 -1.65 20.26 14.25
CA PRO A 30 -2.93 19.99 14.85
C PRO A 30 -2.71 20.05 16.35
N ALA A 31 -3.39 20.98 17.01
CA ALA A 31 -3.61 20.93 18.44
C ALA A 31 -4.32 19.60 18.73
N GLY A 32 -3.51 18.59 19.03
CA GLY A 32 -3.95 17.21 18.99
C GLY A 32 -2.91 16.23 19.48
N HIS A 33 -1.90 16.68 20.24
CA HIS A 33 -1.29 15.79 21.23
C HIS A 33 -2.34 15.62 22.33
N GLN A 34 -3.32 14.76 22.07
CA GLN A 34 -4.16 14.17 23.10
C GLN A 34 -3.22 13.30 23.92
N GLN A 35 -2.62 13.95 24.90
CA GLN A 35 -2.13 13.34 26.11
C GLN A 35 -3.11 12.24 26.46
N ALA A 36 -2.65 10.99 26.35
CA ALA A 36 -3.39 9.83 26.78
C ALA A 36 -3.57 9.95 28.29
N THR A 37 -4.54 10.79 28.69
CA THR A 37 -5.03 10.81 30.05
C THR A 37 -5.51 9.40 30.27
N ARG A 38 -4.90 8.75 31.26
CA ARG A 38 -5.17 7.37 31.66
C ARG A 38 -6.58 7.33 32.25
N ARG A 39 -7.59 7.53 31.41
CA ARG A 39 -9.00 7.50 31.77
C ARG A 39 -9.38 6.05 31.94
N SER A 40 -9.84 5.74 33.14
CA SER A 40 -10.33 4.41 33.49
C SER A 40 -11.39 3.95 32.48
N ARG A 41 -11.33 2.68 32.09
CA ARG A 41 -12.27 2.06 31.13
C ARG A 41 -13.74 2.28 31.49
N PHE A 42 -14.02 2.50 32.77
CA PHE A 42 -15.36 2.74 33.31
C PHE A 42 -15.93 4.14 32.99
N LEU A 43 -15.10 5.12 32.61
CA LEU A 43 -15.55 6.49 32.27
C LEU A 43 -15.70 6.72 30.75
N LEU A 44 -15.35 5.74 29.92
CA LEU A 44 -15.50 5.79 28.46
C LEU A 44 -16.93 5.52 27.99
N ALA A 45 -17.79 4.94 28.85
CA ALA A 45 -19.17 4.59 28.54
C ALA A 45 -20.07 5.80 28.18
N ASN A 46 -19.71 7.01 28.59
CA ASN A 46 -20.49 8.24 28.33
C ASN A 46 -19.85 9.16 27.29
N SER A 47 -18.84 8.70 26.56
CA SER A 47 -18.26 9.48 25.46
C SER A 47 -19.16 9.39 24.22
N ALA A 48 -19.37 10.51 23.53
CA ALA A 48 -20.13 10.60 22.26
C ALA A 48 -19.62 9.64 21.16
N VAL A 49 -18.46 9.02 21.38
CA VAL A 49 -17.87 7.95 20.57
C VAL A 49 -18.67 6.65 20.68
N TYR A 50 -19.28 6.33 21.83
CA TYR A 50 -20.12 5.11 22.00
C TYR A 50 -21.59 5.30 21.60
N ASN A 51 -22.07 6.56 21.55
CA ASN A 51 -23.43 6.88 21.11
C ASN A 51 -23.50 7.23 19.61
N SER A 52 -22.37 7.23 18.92
CA SER A 52 -22.33 7.28 17.46
C SER A 52 -22.44 5.85 16.93
N PRO A 53 -23.31 5.55 15.95
CA PRO A 53 -23.25 4.26 15.28
C PRO A 53 -21.81 4.05 14.80
N PRO A 54 -21.20 2.88 15.05
CA PRO A 54 -19.86 2.60 14.55
C PRO A 54 -19.84 2.90 13.05
N PRO A 55 -18.76 3.50 12.51
CA PRO A 55 -18.67 3.70 11.08
C PRO A 55 -18.97 2.37 10.37
N PRO A 56 -19.51 2.37 9.15
CA PRO A 56 -19.94 1.15 8.47
C PRO A 56 -18.82 0.10 8.28
N TYR A 57 -17.55 0.50 8.47
CA TYR A 57 -16.38 -0.39 8.51
C TYR A 57 -15.98 -0.90 9.91
N ALA A 58 -16.48 -0.30 10.99
CA ALA A 58 -16.23 -0.71 12.38
C ALA A 58 -17.19 -1.80 12.86
N ALA A 59 -18.24 -2.11 12.08
CA ALA A 59 -18.88 -3.42 12.14
C ALA A 59 -17.97 -4.42 11.42
N ALA A 60 -16.94 -4.88 12.14
CA ALA A 60 -16.14 -6.04 11.79
C ALA A 60 -17.06 -7.14 11.24
N CYS A 61 -16.72 -7.68 10.06
CA CYS A 61 -17.51 -8.71 9.43
C CYS A 61 -17.69 -9.88 10.41
N SER A 62 -18.93 -10.21 10.77
CA SER A 62 -19.15 -11.22 11.81
C SER A 62 -19.06 -12.61 11.19
N ALA A 63 -18.35 -13.55 11.86
CA ALA A 63 -18.17 -14.94 11.41
C ALA A 63 -19.48 -15.70 11.15
N SER A 64 -20.61 -15.18 11.65
CA SER A 64 -21.96 -15.70 11.43
C SER A 64 -22.49 -15.41 10.01
N MET A 65 -21.96 -14.40 9.32
CA MET A 65 -22.28 -14.07 7.93
C MET A 65 -21.06 -14.42 7.07
N LYS A 66 -21.04 -15.61 6.45
CA LYS A 66 -19.91 -16.16 5.65
C LYS A 66 -19.41 -15.23 4.53
N SER A 67 -20.16 -14.20 4.18
CA SER A 67 -19.77 -13.09 3.30
C SER A 67 -20.54 -11.84 3.74
N ALA A 68 -20.00 -11.07 4.68
CA ALA A 68 -20.65 -9.85 5.10
C ALA A 68 -20.62 -8.84 3.93
N ALA A 69 -21.78 -8.31 3.54
CA ALA A 69 -21.91 -7.33 2.45
C ALA A 69 -20.92 -6.14 2.58
N VAL A 70 -20.49 -5.84 3.81
CA VAL A 70 -19.43 -4.86 4.11
C VAL A 70 -18.10 -5.16 3.41
N CYS A 71 -17.72 -6.43 3.23
CA CYS A 71 -16.48 -6.82 2.55
C CYS A 71 -16.61 -6.76 1.02
N LEU A 72 -17.83 -6.64 0.48
CA LEU A 72 -18.06 -6.43 -0.95
C LEU A 72 -18.20 -4.94 -1.28
N ALA A 73 -18.23 -4.07 -0.27
CA ALA A 73 -18.35 -2.64 -0.47
C ALA A 73 -17.10 -2.08 -1.18
N PRO A 74 -17.24 -1.10 -2.09
CA PRO A 74 -16.11 -0.39 -2.68
C PRO A 74 -15.19 0.18 -1.60
N GLY A 75 -13.87 0.02 -1.79
CA GLY A 75 -12.86 0.47 -0.85
C GLY A 75 -12.62 -0.45 0.36
N SER A 76 -13.33 -1.57 0.47
CA SER A 76 -12.98 -2.62 1.43
C SER A 76 -11.63 -3.27 1.05
N PRO A 77 -10.84 -3.75 2.02
CA PRO A 77 -9.54 -4.40 1.74
C PRO A 77 -9.64 -5.75 1.03
N GLY A 78 -10.85 -6.27 0.81
CA GLY A 78 -11.11 -7.46 0.03
C GLY A 78 -12.40 -8.19 0.44
N PRO A 79 -12.85 -9.15 -0.39
CA PRO A 79 -14.18 -9.74 -0.28
C PRO A 79 -14.34 -10.76 0.85
N THR A 80 -13.25 -11.25 1.43
CA THR A 80 -13.30 -12.37 2.37
C THR A 80 -13.31 -11.88 3.82
N CYS A 81 -14.23 -12.39 4.63
CA CYS A 81 -14.22 -12.14 6.06
C CYS A 81 -13.29 -13.12 6.80
N CYS A 82 -12.24 -12.60 7.43
CA CYS A 82 -11.30 -13.36 8.25
C CYS A 82 -11.21 -12.76 9.65
N GLY A 83 -11.78 -13.45 10.64
CA GLY A 83 -11.65 -13.07 12.05
C GLY A 83 -12.15 -11.65 12.38
N GLY A 84 -13.19 -11.17 11.69
CA GLY A 84 -13.67 -9.80 11.87
C GLY A 84 -13.15 -8.80 10.83
N GLN A 85 -12.17 -9.17 10.02
CA GLN A 85 -11.53 -8.28 9.06
C GLN A 85 -11.82 -8.71 7.63
N CYS A 86 -12.16 -7.74 6.79
CA CYS A 86 -12.25 -7.96 5.35
C CYS A 86 -10.84 -8.01 4.76
N VAL A 87 -10.51 -9.07 4.03
CA VAL A 87 -9.21 -9.30 3.43
C VAL A 87 -9.36 -9.85 2.02
N ASP A 88 -8.38 -9.56 1.16
CA ASP A 88 -8.28 -10.13 -0.17
C ASP A 88 -7.45 -11.42 -0.14
N THR A 89 -8.13 -12.56 -0.27
CA THR A 89 -7.46 -13.87 -0.30
C THR A 89 -6.75 -14.16 -1.61
N THR A 90 -6.92 -13.33 -2.64
CA THR A 90 -6.31 -13.52 -3.96
C THR A 90 -4.97 -12.79 -4.11
N ALA A 91 -4.75 -11.73 -3.33
CA ALA A 91 -3.56 -10.89 -3.40
C ALA A 91 -2.83 -10.74 -2.05
N SER A 92 -3.47 -11.02 -0.90
CA SER A 92 -2.81 -10.89 0.39
C SER A 92 -1.84 -12.03 0.65
N VAL A 93 -0.56 -11.70 0.86
CA VAL A 93 0.48 -12.65 1.29
C VAL A 93 0.20 -13.32 2.64
N ASN A 94 -0.63 -12.69 3.49
CA ASN A 94 -0.98 -13.21 4.81
C ASN A 94 -2.28 -14.05 4.81
N HIS A 95 -3.06 -13.97 3.73
CA HIS A 95 -4.36 -14.64 3.60
C HIS A 95 -4.49 -15.35 2.24
N CYS A 96 -3.38 -15.81 1.67
CA CYS A 96 -3.34 -16.30 0.29
C CYS A 96 -4.10 -17.62 0.13
N GLY A 97 -5.19 -17.60 -0.63
CA GLY A 97 -6.11 -18.71 -0.80
C GLY A 97 -6.99 -19.00 0.43
N GLY A 98 -6.99 -18.13 1.44
CA GLY A 98 -7.84 -18.27 2.62
C GLY A 98 -7.31 -17.60 3.89
N CYS A 99 -8.17 -17.50 4.91
CA CYS A 99 -7.83 -16.82 6.15
C CYS A 99 -6.58 -17.39 6.83
N ASN A 100 -5.65 -16.51 7.21
CA ASN A 100 -4.40 -16.82 7.90
C ASN A 100 -3.50 -17.83 7.17
N LYS A 101 -3.68 -17.98 5.84
CA LYS A 101 -2.78 -18.74 4.99
C LYS A 101 -1.64 -17.85 4.52
N VAL A 102 -0.62 -17.76 5.37
CA VAL A 102 0.59 -16.99 5.05
C VAL A 102 1.46 -17.76 4.05
N CYS A 103 1.97 -17.06 3.04
CA CYS A 103 2.97 -17.61 2.14
C CYS A 103 4.29 -17.85 2.90
N LYS A 104 4.72 -19.12 2.98
CA LYS A 104 5.82 -19.54 3.87
C LYS A 104 7.20 -19.08 3.44
N HIS A 105 7.43 -18.85 2.15
CA HIS A 105 8.72 -18.38 1.67
C HIS A 105 8.75 -16.85 1.74
N ASP A 106 9.83 -16.34 2.30
CA ASP A 106 10.17 -14.91 2.39
C ASP A 106 10.09 -14.18 1.04
N ARG A 107 10.28 -14.91 -0.06
CA ARG A 107 10.22 -14.37 -1.43
C ARG A 107 8.96 -14.75 -2.21
N SER A 108 8.03 -15.48 -1.59
CA SER A 108 6.78 -15.86 -2.26
C SER A 108 5.71 -14.78 -2.13
N THR A 109 5.01 -14.51 -3.23
CA THR A 109 3.88 -13.58 -3.28
C THR A 109 2.58 -14.34 -3.47
N CYS A 110 1.44 -13.67 -3.27
CA CYS A 110 0.14 -14.24 -3.57
C CYS A 110 -0.30 -13.84 -4.99
N CYS A 111 -0.45 -14.84 -5.87
CA CYS A 111 -1.01 -14.66 -7.21
C CYS A 111 -2.29 -15.49 -7.34
N GLY A 112 -3.43 -14.82 -7.44
CA GLY A 112 -4.73 -15.48 -7.63
C GLY A 112 -5.09 -16.47 -6.51
N GLY A 113 -4.63 -16.21 -5.29
CA GLY A 113 -4.86 -17.09 -4.14
C GLY A 113 -3.90 -18.27 -4.02
N ARG A 114 -2.80 -18.27 -4.79
CA ARG A 114 -1.71 -19.24 -4.66
C ARG A 114 -0.42 -18.51 -4.33
N CYS A 115 0.33 -19.06 -3.37
CA CYS A 115 1.68 -18.59 -3.10
C CYS A 115 2.62 -19.05 -4.22
N VAL A 116 3.26 -18.10 -4.89
CA VAL A 116 4.19 -18.37 -6.01
C VAL A 116 5.54 -17.67 -5.76
N ASP A 117 6.62 -18.27 -6.23
CA ASP A 117 7.97 -17.66 -6.20
C ASP A 117 8.23 -16.97 -7.55
N LEU A 118 8.13 -15.64 -7.58
CA LEU A 118 8.33 -14.86 -8.80
C LEU A 118 9.74 -15.01 -9.38
N LEU A 119 10.71 -15.56 -8.65
CA LEU A 119 12.10 -15.67 -9.13
C LEU A 119 12.37 -16.93 -9.94
N SER A 120 11.49 -17.92 -9.87
CA SER A 120 11.68 -19.24 -10.49
C SER A 120 10.42 -19.84 -11.10
N ASP A 121 9.24 -19.34 -10.76
CA ASP A 121 7.98 -19.81 -11.33
C ASP A 121 7.88 -19.36 -12.80
N GLU A 122 7.83 -20.32 -13.72
CA GLU A 122 7.81 -20.07 -15.16
C GLU A 122 6.51 -19.40 -15.62
N ASP A 123 5.40 -19.56 -14.90
CA ASP A 123 4.10 -18.96 -15.24
C ASP A 123 3.89 -17.60 -14.55
N ASN A 124 4.77 -17.21 -13.62
CA ASN A 124 4.65 -16.01 -12.79
C ASN A 124 5.99 -15.26 -12.63
N CYS A 125 6.83 -15.26 -13.66
CA CYS A 125 8.20 -14.78 -13.54
C CYS A 125 8.27 -13.25 -13.39
N GLY A 126 8.80 -12.75 -12.29
CA GLY A 126 8.89 -11.32 -11.98
C GLY A 126 7.56 -10.65 -11.64
N ALA A 127 6.43 -11.17 -12.12
CA ALA A 127 5.08 -10.72 -11.82
C ALA A 127 4.05 -11.86 -12.01
N CYS A 128 2.92 -11.78 -11.29
CA CYS A 128 1.82 -12.73 -11.45
C CYS A 128 1.35 -12.85 -12.91
N GLY A 129 1.22 -14.07 -13.41
CA GLY A 129 0.76 -14.36 -14.77
C GLY A 129 1.77 -14.02 -15.88
N ASN A 130 2.98 -13.61 -15.55
CA ASN A 130 4.03 -13.39 -16.54
C ASN A 130 4.72 -14.71 -16.90
N ARG A 131 4.20 -15.38 -17.93
CA ARG A 131 4.70 -16.68 -18.38
C ARG A 131 5.92 -16.56 -19.30
N CYS A 132 6.99 -17.28 -18.97
CA CYS A 132 8.18 -17.41 -19.80
C CYS A 132 8.04 -18.53 -20.84
N ASN A 133 8.81 -18.42 -21.93
CA ASN A 133 8.82 -19.44 -22.98
C ASN A 133 9.74 -20.61 -22.64
N LYS A 134 10.92 -20.36 -22.07
CA LYS A 134 11.87 -21.43 -21.72
C LYS A 134 12.11 -21.53 -20.23
N LYS A 135 12.46 -20.43 -19.56
CA LYS A 135 12.85 -20.48 -18.15
C LYS A 135 12.63 -19.16 -17.43
N CYS A 136 12.22 -19.22 -16.17
CA CYS A 136 12.33 -18.11 -15.24
C CYS A 136 13.63 -18.19 -14.44
N SER A 137 14.44 -17.13 -14.46
CA SER A 137 15.68 -17.05 -13.70
C SER A 137 15.79 -15.71 -13.01
N LYS A 138 15.80 -15.71 -11.68
CA LYS A 138 15.93 -14.50 -10.84
C LYS A 138 14.85 -13.44 -11.13
N GLY A 139 13.68 -13.87 -11.60
CA GLY A 139 12.55 -12.98 -11.92
C GLY A 139 12.57 -12.43 -13.34
N PHE A 140 13.44 -12.96 -14.20
CA PHE A 140 13.53 -12.58 -15.60
C PHE A 140 13.33 -13.80 -16.51
N CYS A 141 12.50 -13.64 -17.53
CA CYS A 141 12.34 -14.67 -18.55
C CYS A 141 13.59 -14.76 -19.41
N ASP A 142 14.04 -16.00 -19.60
CA ASP A 142 15.13 -16.35 -20.51
C ASP A 142 16.45 -15.60 -20.22
N TYR A 143 16.64 -15.17 -18.96
CA TYR A 143 17.87 -14.50 -18.52
C TYR A 143 19.06 -15.46 -18.55
N ALA A 144 20.13 -15.02 -19.23
CA ALA A 144 21.36 -15.79 -19.48
C ALA A 144 21.15 -17.07 -20.32
N LEU A 145 20.18 -17.06 -21.25
CA LEU A 145 19.91 -18.11 -22.24
C LEU A 145 20.06 -17.62 -23.68
#